data_AF-X0SV83-F1
#
_entry.id   AF-X0SV83-F1
#
_cell.length_a   1.000
_cell.length_b   1.000
_cell.length_c   1.000
_cell.angle_alpha   90.00
_cell.angle_beta   90.00
_cell.angle_gamma   90.00
#
_symmetry.space_group_name_H-M   'P 1'
#
loop_
_entity.id
_entity.type
_entity.pdbx_description
1 polymer ?
#
loop_
_entity_poly.entity_id
_entity_poly.type
_entity_poly.pdbx_seq_one_letter_code
_entity_poly.pdbx_strand_id
1 'polypeptide(L)'
;MPFDLPFGLSIGKSPKAKQEEKAKESFILQDEADGSITIERGAGFFTTTYLDLEGQGRSDYESIITYRELSLNPEIESAIDDISNEAIVADERKPIVQLNLDEVKLPGANDGQAIKDKILDEFHLVYRLLRFQTKGHELFRKWYVDSKLYFHVLTDADNPGKGILEVRDIDPLTIRKIREVERKRDEKTGMEIPEVVDEYYVYNEQGFQGGYGANTSSQPIAQGPASSVVQGTRISLDAIT
;
A
#
# COMPACT_ATOMS: atom_id res chain seq x y z
N MET A 1 1.85 14.26 9.60
CA MET A 1 0.84 15.26 10.02
C MET A 1 -0.31 15.15 9.03
N PRO A 2 -1.57 14.97 9.49
CA PRO A 2 -2.70 14.93 8.57
C PRO A 2 -2.83 16.29 7.87
N PHE A 3 -2.92 16.27 6.55
CA PHE A 3 -3.29 17.44 5.76
C PHE A 3 -4.82 17.42 5.61
N ASP A 4 -5.49 18.38 6.25
CA ASP A 4 -6.93 18.55 6.11
C ASP A 4 -7.23 19.34 4.83
N LEU A 5 -7.95 18.70 3.91
CA LEU A 5 -8.56 19.38 2.76
C LEU A 5 -9.92 19.97 3.18
N PRO A 6 -10.38 21.07 2.55
CA PRO A 6 -11.70 21.61 2.84
C PRO A 6 -12.76 20.54 2.52
N PHE A 7 -13.74 20.36 3.41
CA PHE A 7 -14.81 19.33 3.43
C PHE A 7 -14.58 18.06 4.28
N GLY A 8 -13.55 17.99 5.14
CA GLY A 8 -13.48 16.94 6.16
C GLY A 8 -13.11 15.55 5.62
N LEU A 9 -12.56 15.48 4.40
CA LEU A 9 -11.73 14.36 3.99
C LEU A 9 -10.33 14.58 4.57
N SER A 10 -10.03 13.87 5.66
CA SER A 10 -8.67 13.71 6.15
C SER A 10 -8.02 12.53 5.42
N ILE A 11 -6.93 12.75 4.69
CA ILE A 11 -6.05 11.67 4.24
C ILE A 11 -5.11 11.34 5.41
N GLY A 12 -5.24 10.12 5.93
CA GLY A 12 -4.68 9.61 7.17
C GLY A 12 -5.74 8.94 8.05
N LYS A 13 -5.37 7.84 8.74
CA LYS A 13 -6.24 7.13 9.72
C LYS A 13 -7.03 8.13 10.55
N SER A 14 -8.36 8.04 10.51
CA SER A 14 -9.24 8.90 11.30
C SER A 14 -8.83 8.88 12.78
N PRO A 15 -8.99 9.99 13.53
CA PRO A 15 -8.63 10.04 14.95
C PRO A 15 -9.32 8.95 15.80
N LYS A 16 -10.44 8.40 15.31
CA LYS A 16 -11.15 7.26 15.93
C LYS A 16 -10.42 5.93 15.74
N ALA A 17 -9.84 5.66 14.57
CA ALA A 17 -9.06 4.44 14.33
C ALA A 17 -7.77 4.43 15.16
N LYS A 18 -7.09 5.59 15.31
CA LYS A 18 -5.95 5.74 16.22
C LYS A 18 -6.32 5.58 17.70
N GLN A 19 -7.58 5.84 18.09
CA GLN A 19 -8.06 5.62 19.45
C GLN A 19 -8.40 4.14 19.73
N GLU A 20 -8.89 3.40 18.75
CA GLU A 20 -9.18 1.96 18.89
C GLU A 20 -7.91 1.10 18.95
N GLU A 21 -6.83 1.47 18.24
CA GLU A 21 -5.53 0.81 18.37
C GLU A 21 -4.89 1.04 19.76
N LYS A 22 -5.02 2.24 20.32
CA LYS A 22 -4.56 2.55 21.69
C LYS A 22 -5.31 1.75 22.76
N ALA A 23 -6.50 1.22 22.48
CA ALA A 23 -7.28 0.44 23.44
C ALA A 23 -6.80 -1.02 23.59
N LYS A 24 -5.87 -1.48 22.73
CA LYS A 24 -5.27 -2.82 22.78
C LYS A 24 -3.83 -2.72 23.26
N GLU A 25 -3.63 -2.34 24.52
CA GLU A 25 -2.30 -2.34 25.14
C GLU A 25 -1.82 -3.79 25.31
N SER A 26 -0.86 -4.20 24.47
CA SER A 26 -0.17 -5.48 24.55
C SER A 26 1.34 -5.22 24.60
N PHE A 27 2.06 -5.99 25.42
CA PHE A 27 3.52 -5.95 25.46
C PHE A 27 4.18 -6.59 24.22
N ILE A 28 3.39 -7.33 23.44
CA ILE A 28 3.79 -7.88 22.14
C ILE A 28 3.10 -7.06 21.05
N LEU A 29 3.87 -6.61 20.07
CA LEU A 29 3.33 -6.04 18.83
C LEU A 29 2.40 -7.06 18.16
N GLN A 30 1.25 -6.58 17.67
CA GLN A 30 0.41 -7.42 16.82
C GLN A 30 1.16 -7.68 15.51
N ASP A 31 1.45 -8.94 15.23
CA ASP A 31 2.06 -9.33 13.97
C ASP A 31 1.03 -9.10 12.86
N GLU A 32 1.34 -8.20 11.94
CA GLU A 32 0.46 -7.95 10.80
C GLU A 32 1.04 -8.61 9.58
N ALA A 33 0.30 -9.59 9.05
CA ALA A 33 0.66 -10.39 7.89
C ALA A 33 0.70 -9.59 6.57
N ASP A 34 0.57 -8.27 6.61
CA ASP A 34 0.43 -7.37 5.46
C ASP A 34 1.79 -6.94 4.85
N GLY A 35 2.87 -7.65 5.18
CA GLY A 35 4.18 -7.45 4.57
C GLY A 35 4.83 -6.07 4.82
N SER A 36 4.42 -5.36 5.87
CA SER A 36 5.00 -4.08 6.26
C SER A 36 6.34 -4.26 6.97
N ILE A 37 7.33 -3.44 6.62
CA ILE A 37 8.61 -3.39 7.34
C ILE A 37 8.44 -2.54 8.61
N THR A 38 8.67 -3.13 9.77
CA THR A 38 8.56 -2.42 11.05
C THR A 38 9.87 -1.75 11.43
N ILE A 39 9.82 -0.45 11.73
CA ILE A 39 10.95 0.37 12.17
C ILE A 39 10.68 0.86 13.57
N GLU A 40 11.52 0.45 14.54
CA GLU A 40 11.44 0.97 15.90
C GLU A 40 12.21 2.30 16.05
N ARG A 41 11.53 3.34 16.52
CA ARG A 41 12.06 4.68 16.78
C ARG A 41 12.39 4.79 18.28
N GLY A 42 13.64 4.47 18.62
CA GLY A 42 14.14 4.50 20.00
C GLY A 42 14.98 5.75 20.31
N ALA A 43 14.79 6.32 21.51
CA ALA A 43 15.63 7.40 22.04
C ALA A 43 17.02 6.85 22.43
N GLY A 44 17.98 6.88 21.49
CA GLY A 44 19.40 6.71 21.80
C GLY A 44 20.08 5.42 21.33
N PHE A 45 19.40 4.54 20.57
CA PHE A 45 20.00 3.32 20.01
C PHE A 45 19.76 3.19 18.50
N PHE A 46 20.09 4.25 17.76
CA PHE A 46 19.95 4.31 16.30
C PHE A 46 20.91 3.40 15.51
N THR A 47 21.76 2.59 16.15
CA THR A 47 22.83 1.85 15.46
C THR A 47 22.60 0.34 15.31
N THR A 48 21.59 -0.26 15.95
CA THR A 48 21.43 -1.73 16.00
C THR A 48 20.22 -2.26 15.21
N THR A 49 19.43 -1.40 14.58
CA THR A 49 18.19 -1.77 13.86
C THR A 49 18.35 -1.79 12.34
N TYR A 50 19.54 -1.54 11.80
CA TYR A 50 19.79 -1.58 10.36
C TYR A 50 19.97 -3.01 9.82
N LEU A 51 20.25 -4.00 10.68
CA LEU A 51 20.57 -5.36 10.23
C LEU A 51 19.33 -6.16 9.77
N ASP A 52 18.17 -5.92 10.37
CA ASP A 52 16.93 -6.67 10.07
C ASP A 52 16.12 -6.01 8.91
N LEU A 53 16.15 -4.67 8.84
CA LEU A 53 15.58 -3.88 7.75
C LEU A 53 16.23 -4.17 6.39
N GLU A 54 17.53 -4.46 6.37
CA GLU A 54 18.25 -4.81 5.15
C GLU A 54 17.93 -6.23 4.67
N GLY A 55 17.72 -7.18 5.59
CA GLY A 55 17.45 -8.59 5.26
C GLY A 55 16.06 -8.79 4.66
N GLN A 56 15.02 -8.29 5.34
CA GLN A 56 13.63 -8.47 4.90
C GLN A 56 13.36 -7.76 3.56
N GLY A 57 13.86 -6.53 3.42
CA GLY A 57 13.69 -5.76 2.18
C GLY A 57 14.49 -6.31 0.99
N ARG A 58 15.59 -7.02 1.21
CA ARG A 58 16.33 -7.71 0.12
C ARG A 58 15.61 -8.97 -0.32
N SER A 59 15.11 -9.76 0.64
CA SER A 59 14.40 -11.02 0.37
C SER A 59 13.19 -10.82 -0.57
N ASP A 60 12.39 -9.78 -0.34
CA ASP A 60 11.21 -9.51 -1.19
C ASP A 60 11.60 -9.07 -2.61
N TYR A 61 12.65 -8.25 -2.73
CA TYR A 61 13.16 -7.77 -4.01
C TYR A 61 13.70 -8.93 -4.86
N GLU A 62 14.51 -9.81 -4.26
CA GLU A 62 15.06 -10.99 -4.92
C GLU A 62 13.96 -11.97 -5.32
N SER A 63 12.92 -12.13 -4.50
CA SER A 63 11.78 -13.00 -4.79
C SER A 63 11.02 -12.54 -6.04
N ILE A 64 10.72 -11.24 -6.14
CA ILE A 64 10.01 -10.69 -7.32
C ILE A 64 10.85 -10.86 -8.59
N ILE A 65 12.16 -10.60 -8.54
CA ILE A 65 13.04 -10.82 -9.69
C ILE A 65 13.06 -12.31 -10.07
N THR A 66 13.21 -13.19 -9.09
CA THR A 66 13.21 -14.64 -9.33
C THR A 66 11.89 -15.08 -9.99
N TYR A 67 10.74 -14.58 -9.54
CA TYR A 67 9.46 -14.91 -10.17
C TYR A 67 9.34 -14.38 -11.60
N ARG A 68 9.83 -13.15 -11.87
CA ARG A 68 9.90 -12.61 -13.23
C ARG A 68 10.81 -13.45 -14.11
N GLU A 69 11.97 -13.86 -13.62
CA GLU A 69 12.89 -14.75 -14.36
C GLU A 69 12.28 -16.12 -14.65
N LEU A 70 11.60 -16.72 -13.66
CA LEU A 70 10.91 -18.00 -13.83
C LEU A 70 9.78 -17.90 -14.86
N SER A 71 9.05 -16.78 -14.88
CA SER A 71 7.95 -16.55 -15.83
C SER A 71 8.39 -16.48 -17.30
N LEU A 72 9.70 -16.32 -17.58
CA LEU A 72 10.24 -16.33 -18.94
C LEU A 72 10.39 -17.76 -19.51
N ASN A 73 10.29 -18.80 -18.68
CA ASN A 73 10.35 -20.17 -19.16
C ASN A 73 9.04 -20.53 -19.89
N PRO A 74 9.09 -21.05 -21.13
CA PRO A 74 7.88 -21.32 -21.93
C PRO A 74 6.86 -22.26 -21.26
N GLU A 75 7.34 -23.24 -20.49
CA GLU A 75 6.46 -24.16 -19.75
C GLU A 75 5.73 -23.46 -18.60
N ILE A 76 6.41 -22.54 -17.91
CA ILE A 76 5.85 -21.76 -16.80
C ILE A 76 4.93 -20.67 -17.36
N GLU A 77 5.30 -20.03 -18.46
CA GLU A 77 4.45 -19.07 -19.15
C GLU A 77 3.11 -19.70 -19.58
N SER A 78 3.15 -20.89 -20.19
CA SER A 78 1.93 -21.62 -20.55
C SER A 78 1.06 -21.92 -19.33
N ALA A 79 1.67 -22.32 -18.21
CA ALA A 79 0.94 -22.60 -16.98
C ALA A 79 0.32 -21.33 -16.37
N ILE A 80 1.02 -20.20 -16.41
CA ILE A 80 0.49 -18.90 -15.95
C ILE A 80 -0.69 -18.47 -16.82
N ASP A 81 -0.58 -18.63 -18.14
CA ASP A 81 -1.65 -18.28 -19.07
C ASP A 81 -2.89 -19.18 -18.87
N ASP A 82 -2.71 -20.48 -18.63
CA ASP A 82 -3.82 -21.39 -18.31
C ASP A 82 -4.55 -20.96 -17.02
N ILE A 83 -3.81 -20.62 -15.95
CA ILE A 83 -4.38 -20.12 -14.70
C ILE A 83 -5.09 -18.78 -14.92
N SER A 84 -4.49 -17.87 -15.69
CA SER A 84 -5.07 -16.55 -16.01
C SER A 84 -6.37 -16.68 -16.79
N ASN A 85 -6.44 -17.61 -17.75
CA ASN A 85 -7.63 -17.87 -18.55
C ASN A 85 -8.76 -18.54 -17.75
N GLU A 86 -8.42 -19.37 -16.75
CA GLU A 86 -9.42 -19.94 -15.83
C GLU A 86 -9.92 -18.91 -14.82
N ALA A 87 -9.02 -18.06 -14.31
CA ALA A 87 -9.36 -17.04 -13.31
C ALA A 87 -10.16 -15.87 -13.91
N ILE A 88 -9.81 -15.44 -15.13
CA ILE A 88 -10.43 -14.31 -15.80
C ILE A 88 -11.02 -14.77 -17.13
N VAL A 89 -12.35 -14.74 -17.21
CA VAL A 89 -13.08 -15.01 -18.44
C VAL A 89 -13.51 -13.69 -19.07
N ALA A 90 -12.85 -13.31 -20.16
CA ALA A 90 -13.27 -12.17 -20.96
C ALA A 90 -14.35 -12.57 -21.97
N ASP A 91 -15.47 -11.85 -21.95
CA ASP A 91 -16.55 -11.93 -22.95
C ASP A 91 -16.74 -10.53 -23.55
N GLU A 92 -17.01 -10.44 -24.85
CA GLU A 92 -17.28 -9.16 -25.53
C GLU A 92 -18.60 -8.53 -25.06
N ARG A 93 -19.55 -9.36 -24.61
CA ARG A 93 -20.91 -8.90 -24.27
C ARG A 93 -21.13 -8.68 -22.78
N LYS A 94 -20.24 -9.20 -21.93
CA LYS A 94 -20.39 -9.15 -20.48
C LYS A 94 -19.15 -8.55 -19.85
N PRO A 95 -19.31 -7.72 -18.81
CA PRO A 95 -18.16 -7.24 -18.05
C PRO A 95 -17.51 -8.41 -17.32
N ILE A 96 -16.18 -8.35 -17.22
CA ILE A 96 -15.36 -9.40 -16.61
C ILE A 96 -15.67 -9.59 -15.11
N VAL A 97 -15.93 -8.49 -14.40
CA VAL A 97 -16.26 -8.49 -12.96
C VAL A 97 -17.48 -7.62 -12.74
N GLN A 98 -18.40 -8.08 -11.89
CA GLN A 98 -19.58 -7.33 -11.47
C GLN A 98 -19.66 -7.31 -9.95
N LEU A 99 -20.09 -6.17 -9.41
CA LEU A 99 -20.35 -6.03 -7.99
C LEU A 99 -21.75 -6.56 -7.65
N ASN A 100 -21.82 -7.55 -6.76
CA ASN A 100 -23.09 -8.05 -6.23
C ASN A 100 -23.43 -7.33 -4.90
N LEU A 101 -24.63 -6.72 -4.84
CA LEU A 101 -25.13 -5.98 -3.67
C LEU A 101 -26.42 -6.62 -3.06
N ASP A 102 -26.65 -7.90 -3.30
CA ASP A 102 -27.88 -8.61 -2.93
C ASP A 102 -28.05 -8.70 -1.40
N GLU A 103 -26.96 -8.93 -0.67
CA GLU A 103 -26.99 -9.07 0.80
C GLU A 103 -26.94 -7.75 1.57
N VAL A 104 -26.78 -6.61 0.89
CA VAL A 104 -26.64 -5.32 1.54
C VAL A 104 -28.01 -4.83 2.04
N LYS A 105 -28.20 -4.88 3.37
CA LYS A 105 -29.39 -4.38 4.07
C LYS A 105 -29.26 -2.88 4.32
N LEU A 106 -29.98 -2.08 3.54
CA LEU A 106 -30.02 -0.62 3.71
C LEU A 106 -31.34 -0.18 4.38
N PRO A 107 -31.32 0.84 5.25
CA PRO A 107 -32.52 1.36 5.87
C PRO A 107 -33.37 2.11 4.82
N GLY A 108 -34.60 1.64 4.60
CA GLY A 108 -35.57 2.24 3.67
C GLY A 108 -35.48 1.64 2.26
N ALA A 109 -36.60 1.08 1.76
CA ALA A 109 -36.66 0.40 0.47
C ALA A 109 -36.37 1.33 -0.73
N ASN A 110 -36.67 2.63 -0.60
CA ASN A 110 -36.49 3.62 -1.67
C ASN A 110 -35.10 4.30 -1.61
N ASP A 111 -34.64 4.69 -0.42
CA ASP A 111 -33.34 5.35 -0.23
C ASP A 111 -32.18 4.35 -0.37
N GLY A 112 -32.40 3.10 0.03
CA GLY A 112 -31.44 2.02 -0.12
C GLY A 112 -31.11 1.70 -1.58
N GLN A 113 -32.10 1.75 -2.48
CA GLN A 113 -31.86 1.50 -3.90
C GLN A 113 -31.00 2.61 -4.53
N ALA A 114 -31.29 3.89 -4.23
CA ALA A 114 -30.52 5.01 -4.73
C ALA A 114 -29.04 4.97 -4.29
N ILE A 115 -28.75 4.43 -3.10
CA ILE A 115 -27.37 4.23 -2.62
C ILE A 115 -26.71 3.08 -3.37
N LYS A 116 -27.41 1.95 -3.60
CA LYS A 116 -26.87 0.83 -4.37
C LYS A 116 -26.52 1.26 -5.80
N ASP A 117 -27.40 2.03 -6.44
CA ASP A 117 -27.18 2.52 -7.80
C ASP A 117 -25.93 3.42 -7.85
N LYS A 118 -25.74 4.32 -6.88
CA LYS A 118 -24.51 5.12 -6.77
C LYS A 118 -23.26 4.28 -6.56
N ILE A 119 -23.33 3.22 -5.74
CA ILE A 119 -22.18 2.32 -5.54
C ILE A 119 -21.84 1.60 -6.85
N LEU A 120 -22.85 1.17 -7.62
CA LEU A 120 -22.63 0.55 -8.93
C LEU A 120 -22.04 1.55 -9.93
N ASP A 121 -22.50 2.80 -9.93
CA ASP A 121 -21.96 3.86 -10.78
C ASP A 121 -20.47 4.13 -10.48
N GLU A 122 -20.10 4.22 -9.20
CA GLU A 122 -18.70 4.39 -8.79
C GLU A 122 -17.86 3.15 -9.11
N PHE A 123 -18.40 1.93 -8.95
CA PHE A 123 -17.71 0.71 -9.36
C PHE A 123 -17.45 0.70 -10.88
N HIS A 124 -18.42 1.13 -11.68
CA HIS A 124 -18.27 1.25 -13.14
C HIS A 124 -17.25 2.32 -13.52
N LEU A 125 -17.15 3.40 -12.74
CA LEU A 125 -16.11 4.43 -12.91
C LEU A 125 -14.73 3.83 -12.67
N VAL A 126 -14.50 3.13 -11.55
CA VAL A 126 -13.22 2.48 -11.24
C VAL A 126 -12.87 1.42 -12.30
N TYR A 127 -13.84 0.61 -12.70
CA TYR A 127 -13.69 -0.39 -13.76
C TYR A 127 -13.20 0.23 -15.08
N ARG A 128 -13.70 1.42 -15.41
CA ARG A 128 -13.30 2.20 -16.58
C ARG A 128 -11.92 2.83 -16.42
N LEU A 129 -11.60 3.38 -15.25
CA LEU A 129 -10.30 3.98 -14.97
C LEU A 129 -9.17 2.96 -15.10
N LEU A 130 -9.36 1.76 -14.55
CA LEU A 130 -8.42 0.64 -14.68
C LEU A 130 -8.40 0.03 -16.09
N ARG A 131 -9.35 0.41 -16.96
CA ARG A 131 -9.57 -0.19 -18.29
C ARG A 131 -9.62 -1.72 -18.21
N PHE A 132 -10.31 -2.24 -17.19
CA PHE A 132 -10.22 -3.64 -16.81
C PHE A 132 -10.73 -4.59 -17.89
N GLN A 133 -11.70 -4.16 -18.72
CA GLN A 133 -12.17 -4.95 -19.87
C GLN A 133 -11.05 -5.33 -20.86
N THR A 134 -10.07 -4.45 -21.06
CA THR A 134 -8.96 -4.68 -22.00
C THR A 134 -7.69 -5.12 -21.30
N LYS A 135 -7.39 -4.54 -20.14
CA LYS A 135 -6.16 -4.79 -19.38
C LYS A 135 -6.30 -5.82 -18.27
N GLY A 136 -7.48 -6.38 -18.03
CA GLY A 136 -7.75 -7.28 -16.89
C GLY A 136 -6.83 -8.50 -16.86
N HIS A 137 -6.64 -9.16 -18.00
CA HIS A 137 -5.70 -10.30 -18.12
C HIS A 137 -4.26 -9.90 -17.82
N GLU A 138 -3.81 -8.76 -18.33
CA GLU A 138 -2.45 -8.25 -18.11
C GLU A 138 -2.23 -7.88 -16.63
N LEU A 139 -3.21 -7.19 -16.01
CA LEU A 139 -3.17 -6.81 -14.60
C LEU A 139 -3.13 -8.04 -13.68
N PHE A 140 -3.92 -9.07 -14.00
CA PHE A 140 -3.91 -10.32 -13.24
C PHE A 140 -2.61 -11.09 -13.41
N ARG A 141 -2.09 -11.19 -14.63
CA ARG A 141 -0.77 -11.80 -14.89
C ARG A 141 0.33 -11.07 -14.12
N LYS A 142 0.32 -9.73 -14.13
CA LYS A 142 1.26 -8.90 -13.37
C LYS A 142 1.16 -9.17 -11.87
N TRP A 143 -0.05 -9.18 -11.31
CA TRP A 143 -0.27 -9.50 -9.90
C TRP A 143 0.16 -10.93 -9.53
N TYR A 144 -0.13 -11.91 -10.40
CA TYR A 144 0.20 -13.31 -10.16
C TYR A 144 1.71 -13.56 -10.16
N VAL A 145 2.45 -12.95 -11.10
CA VAL A 145 3.92 -13.07 -11.18
C VAL A 145 4.62 -12.24 -10.13
N ASP A 146 4.24 -10.97 -9.96
CA ASP A 146 4.90 -10.06 -9.03
C ASP A 146 4.42 -10.23 -7.59
N SER A 147 3.41 -11.08 -7.33
CA SER A 147 2.70 -11.31 -6.05
C SER A 147 1.96 -10.11 -5.44
N LYS A 148 2.33 -8.90 -5.88
CA LYS A 148 1.86 -7.61 -5.35
C LYS A 148 1.48 -6.71 -6.53
N LEU A 149 0.48 -5.87 -6.31
CA LEU A 149 0.05 -4.86 -7.25
C LEU A 149 -0.24 -3.59 -6.47
N TYR A 150 0.29 -2.47 -6.93
CA TYR A 150 0.09 -1.17 -6.28
C TYR A 150 -0.38 -0.16 -7.31
N PHE A 151 -1.37 0.63 -6.92
CA PHE A 151 -1.91 1.69 -7.74
C PHE A 151 -1.84 3.04 -7.04
N HIS A 152 -1.27 4.04 -7.70
CA HIS A 152 -1.36 5.42 -7.26
C HIS A 152 -2.70 6.02 -7.70
N VAL A 153 -3.49 6.47 -6.74
CA VAL A 153 -4.77 7.15 -6.99
C VAL A 153 -4.51 8.65 -7.14
N LEU A 154 -4.76 9.20 -8.34
CA LEU A 154 -4.62 10.63 -8.58
C LEU A 154 -5.95 11.35 -8.39
N THR A 155 -5.92 12.38 -7.53
CA THR A 155 -7.07 13.23 -7.20
C THR A 155 -6.76 14.69 -7.54
N ASP A 156 -7.79 15.43 -7.98
CA ASP A 156 -7.70 16.88 -8.20
C ASP A 156 -7.76 17.59 -6.84
N ALA A 157 -6.63 18.12 -6.37
CA ALA A 157 -6.56 18.84 -5.09
C ALA A 157 -7.40 20.13 -5.10
N ASP A 158 -7.57 20.75 -6.26
CA ASP A 158 -8.32 22.00 -6.39
C ASP A 158 -9.83 21.75 -6.48
N ASN A 159 -10.24 20.57 -6.98
CA ASN A 159 -11.65 20.19 -7.11
C ASN A 159 -11.91 18.75 -6.66
N PRO A 160 -12.00 18.49 -5.35
CA PRO A 160 -12.25 17.13 -4.83
C PRO A 160 -13.59 16.56 -5.29
N GLY A 161 -14.55 17.40 -5.67
CA GLY A 161 -15.86 16.97 -6.19
C GLY A 161 -15.81 16.27 -7.55
N LYS A 162 -14.69 16.35 -8.29
CA LYS A 162 -14.50 15.58 -9.53
C LYS A 162 -14.13 14.11 -9.25
N GLY A 163 -13.78 13.77 -8.02
CA GLY A 163 -13.40 12.42 -7.63
C GLY A 163 -12.03 12.00 -8.17
N ILE A 164 -11.90 10.71 -8.43
CA ILE A 164 -10.65 10.08 -8.91
C ILE A 164 -10.48 10.40 -10.40
N LEU A 165 -9.35 11.00 -10.75
CA LEU A 165 -9.05 11.38 -12.14
C LEU A 165 -8.45 10.21 -12.90
N GLU A 166 -7.39 9.62 -12.36
CA GLU A 166 -6.67 8.52 -12.96
C GLU A 166 -6.06 7.60 -11.90
N VAL A 167 -5.84 6.35 -12.30
CA VAL A 167 -5.16 5.36 -11.49
C VAL A 167 -3.93 4.91 -12.26
N ARG A 168 -2.76 5.01 -11.63
CA ARG A 168 -1.47 4.67 -12.26
C ARG A 168 -0.86 3.45 -11.58
N ASP A 169 -0.40 2.50 -12.37
CA ASP A 169 0.30 1.34 -11.85
C ASP A 169 1.71 1.72 -11.36
N ILE A 170 2.08 1.20 -10.19
CA ILE A 170 3.41 1.36 -9.60
C ILE A 170 4.12 0.00 -9.69
N ASP A 171 5.41 -0.01 -10.02
CA ASP A 171 6.20 -1.24 -9.93
C ASP A 171 6.43 -1.60 -8.46
N PRO A 172 6.08 -2.82 -8.00
CA PRO A 172 6.33 -3.25 -6.63
C PRO A 172 7.81 -3.15 -6.20
N LEU A 173 8.77 -3.15 -7.13
CA LEU A 173 10.20 -2.94 -6.82
C LEU A 173 10.54 -1.49 -6.40
N THR A 174 9.67 -0.55 -6.73
CA THR A 174 9.86 0.89 -6.50
C THR A 174 9.14 1.43 -5.28
N ILE A 175 8.34 0.60 -4.61
CA ILE A 175 7.52 1.04 -3.48
C ILE A 175 7.56 0.04 -2.30
N ARG A 176 7.56 0.56 -1.07
CA ARG A 176 7.58 -0.24 0.15
C ARG A 176 6.68 0.34 1.23
N LYS A 177 5.96 -0.54 1.94
CA LYS A 177 5.17 -0.18 3.13
C LYS A 177 6.06 -0.20 4.37
N ILE A 178 6.07 0.90 5.11
CA ILE A 178 6.83 1.09 6.33
C ILE A 178 5.86 1.34 7.48
N ARG A 179 6.12 0.69 8.62
CA ARG A 179 5.46 0.91 9.89
C ARG A 179 6.47 1.47 10.88
N GLU A 180 6.23 2.66 11.41
CA GLU A 180 7.02 3.24 12.50
C GLU A 180 6.39 2.90 13.86
N VAL A 181 7.18 2.34 14.77
CA VAL A 181 6.80 1.98 16.14
C VAL A 181 7.67 2.76 17.13
N GLU A 182 7.08 3.41 18.12
CA GLU A 182 7.81 4.02 19.25
C GLU A 182 7.54 3.22 20.52
N ARG A 183 8.59 2.87 21.26
CA ARG A 183 8.43 2.30 22.60
C ARG A 183 8.24 3.43 23.60
N LYS A 184 7.07 3.51 24.22
CA LYS A 184 6.80 4.45 25.32
C LYS A 184 6.86 3.72 26.64
N ARG A 185 7.51 4.35 27.61
CA ARG A 185 7.56 3.85 28.97
C ARG A 185 6.27 4.22 29.68
N ASP A 186 5.54 3.23 30.15
CA ASP A 186 4.36 3.46 30.97
C ASP A 186 4.80 3.95 32.37
N GLU A 187 4.29 5.11 32.78
CA GLU A 187 4.63 5.76 34.04
C GLU A 187 4.11 4.98 35.27
N LYS A 188 3.15 4.06 35.07
CA LYS A 188 2.56 3.26 36.16
C LYS A 188 3.30 1.95 36.44
N THR A 189 3.74 1.27 35.39
CA THR A 189 4.37 -0.06 35.49
C THR A 189 5.88 -0.04 35.25
N GLY A 190 6.41 1.07 34.71
CA GLY A 190 7.82 1.21 34.34
C GLY A 190 8.24 0.36 33.14
N MET A 191 7.29 -0.35 32.52
CA MET A 191 7.48 -1.22 31.36
C MET A 191 7.44 -0.41 30.06
N GLU A 192 8.23 -0.83 29.07
CA GLU A 192 8.21 -0.25 27.73
C GLU A 192 7.11 -0.93 26.91
N ILE A 193 6.10 -0.17 26.52
CA ILE A 193 5.01 -0.63 25.67
C ILE A 193 5.29 -0.10 24.25
N PRO A 194 5.41 -0.98 23.24
CA PRO A 194 5.55 -0.56 21.85
C PRO A 194 4.22 0.00 21.33
N GLU A 195 4.22 1.24 20.84
CA GLU A 195 3.06 1.93 20.24
C GLU A 195 3.34 2.17 18.75
N VAL A 196 2.40 1.79 17.87
CA VAL A 196 2.48 2.12 16.44
C VAL A 196 2.22 3.61 16.26
N VAL A 197 3.17 4.33 15.66
CA VAL A 197 3.11 5.79 15.49
C VAL A 197 2.54 6.17 14.14
N ASP A 198 3.05 5.55 13.07
CA ASP A 198 2.64 5.85 11.70
C ASP A 198 2.85 4.69 10.74
N GLU A 199 2.05 4.65 9.68
CA GLU A 199 2.17 3.68 8.60
C GLU A 199 2.11 4.42 7.26
N TYR A 200 3.13 4.25 6.42
CA TYR A 200 3.23 4.97 5.15
C TYR A 200 3.98 4.17 4.10
N TYR A 201 3.81 4.54 2.83
CA TYR A 201 4.59 4.01 1.74
C TYR A 201 5.78 4.91 1.41
N VAL A 202 6.88 4.31 0.95
CA VAL A 202 8.02 5.03 0.39
C VAL A 202 8.19 4.62 -1.04
N TYR A 203 8.21 5.61 -1.93
CA TYR A 203 8.46 5.43 -3.35
C TYR A 203 9.85 5.95 -3.74
N ASN A 204 10.58 5.18 -4.54
CA ASN A 204 11.87 5.57 -5.12
C ASN A 204 11.90 5.22 -6.61
N GLU A 205 12.11 6.22 -7.47
CA GLU A 205 12.16 6.06 -8.93
C GLU A 205 13.28 5.13 -9.39
N GLN A 206 14.40 5.06 -8.67
CA GLN A 206 15.50 4.16 -9.00
C GLN A 206 15.29 2.73 -8.50
N GLY A 207 14.18 2.47 -7.82
CA GLY A 207 13.91 1.19 -7.17
C GLY A 207 14.73 0.99 -5.90
N PHE A 208 14.37 -0.02 -5.12
CA PHE A 208 15.11 -0.42 -3.93
C PHE A 208 16.04 -1.60 -4.26
N GLN A 209 17.03 -1.36 -5.13
CA GLN A 209 18.07 -2.37 -5.37
C GLN A 209 18.87 -2.60 -4.07
N GLY A 210 18.73 -3.79 -3.48
CA GLY A 210 19.72 -4.31 -2.55
C GLY A 210 19.95 -3.50 -1.27
N GLY A 211 18.89 -3.10 -0.55
CA GLY A 211 19.00 -2.58 0.82
C GLY A 211 18.86 -1.07 0.96
N TYR A 212 18.50 -0.64 2.17
CA TYR A 212 18.42 0.79 2.53
C TYR A 212 19.84 1.35 2.65
N GLY A 213 20.35 1.95 1.56
CA GLY A 213 21.54 2.79 1.61
C GLY A 213 22.56 2.48 0.53
N ALA A 214 22.32 2.98 -0.69
CA ALA A 214 23.38 3.09 -1.69
C ALA A 214 23.06 4.18 -2.71
N ASN A 215 22.92 5.42 -2.24
CA ASN A 215 23.14 6.60 -3.08
C ASN A 215 23.63 7.77 -2.22
N THR A 216 24.76 7.57 -1.55
CA THR A 216 25.63 8.67 -1.12
C THR A 216 26.38 9.20 -2.34
N SER A 217 25.68 9.89 -3.25
CA SER A 217 26.35 10.79 -4.19
C SER A 217 26.89 11.97 -3.39
N SER A 218 28.15 11.83 -3.01
CA SER A 218 29.10 12.85 -2.60
C SER A 218 28.61 14.30 -2.79
N GLN A 219 28.10 14.92 -1.72
CA GLN A 219 28.23 16.36 -1.53
C GLN A 219 28.88 16.63 -0.15
N PRO A 220 29.79 17.61 -0.08
CA PRO A 220 30.64 17.78 1.09
C PRO A 220 29.86 18.27 2.32
N ILE A 221 30.38 17.84 3.46
CA ILE A 221 29.90 18.00 4.83
C ILE A 221 29.56 19.46 5.15
N ALA A 222 28.31 19.72 5.53
CA ALA A 222 27.94 20.86 6.35
C ALA A 222 27.25 20.34 7.62
N GLN A 223 27.83 20.69 8.77
CA GLN A 223 27.45 20.23 10.10
C GLN A 223 26.01 20.63 10.48
N GLY A 224 25.20 19.63 10.81
CA GLY A 224 23.87 19.72 11.43
C GLY A 224 23.42 18.30 11.81
N PRO A 225 22.62 18.09 12.87
CA PRO A 225 22.36 16.75 13.39
C PRO A 225 21.64 15.92 12.33
N ALA A 226 22.29 14.83 11.95
CA ALA A 226 21.93 13.98 10.82
C ALA A 226 20.62 13.21 11.10
N SER A 227 19.52 13.67 10.52
CA SER A 227 18.41 12.78 10.18
C SER A 227 18.79 12.05 8.91
N SER A 228 18.99 10.73 8.98
CA SER A 228 19.08 9.87 7.80
C SER A 228 17.76 9.93 7.04
N VAL A 229 17.68 10.85 6.08
CA VAL A 229 16.54 11.00 5.19
C VAL A 229 16.44 9.72 4.37
N VAL A 230 15.38 8.94 4.59
CA VAL A 230 14.97 7.89 3.66
C VAL A 230 14.83 8.56 2.29
N GLN A 231 15.74 8.25 1.36
CA GLN A 231 15.76 8.84 0.03
C GLN A 231 14.61 8.20 -0.77
N GLY A 232 13.45 8.86 -0.72
CA GLY A 232 12.22 8.41 -1.36
C GLY A 232 11.04 9.27 -0.96
N THR A 233 10.07 9.43 -1.86
CA THR A 233 8.85 10.20 -1.61
C THR A 233 7.96 9.41 -0.66
N ARG A 234 7.62 10.00 0.49
CA ARG A 234 6.63 9.43 1.42
C ARG A 234 5.24 9.62 0.84
N ILE A 235 4.49 8.53 0.75
CA ILE A 235 3.12 8.49 0.26
C ILE A 235 2.23 7.97 1.39
N SER A 236 1.07 8.60 1.59
CA SER A 236 0.07 8.17 2.56
C SER A 236 -0.52 6.81 2.19
N LEU A 237 -0.92 6.02 3.20
CA LEU A 237 -1.56 4.73 2.99
C LEU A 237 -2.77 4.82 2.04
N ASP A 238 -3.59 5.86 2.21
CA ASP A 238 -4.85 6.04 1.47
C ASP A 238 -4.68 6.45 0.01
N ALA A 239 -3.47 6.86 -0.40
CA ALA A 239 -3.19 7.25 -1.78
C ALA A 239 -2.80 6.05 -2.66
N ILE A 240 -2.62 4.87 -2.05
CA ILE A 240 -2.24 3.64 -2.72
C ILE A 240 -3.30 2.58 -2.47
N THR A 241 -3.69 1.88 -3.53
CA THR A 241 -4.57 0.71 -3.49
C THR A 241 -3.81 -0.53 -3.90
#